data_AF-A0A7W0ZBL8-F1
#
_entry.id   AF-A0A7W0ZBL8-F1
#
_cell.length_a   1.000
_cell.length_b   1.000
_cell.length_c   1.000
_cell.angle_alpha   90.00
_cell.angle_beta   90.00
_cell.angle_gamma   90.00
#
_symmetry.space_group_name_H-M   'P 1'
#
loop_
_entity.id
_entity.type
_entity.pdbx_description
1 polymer ?
#
loop_
_entity_poly.entity_id
_entity_poly.type
_entity_poly.pdbx_seq_one_letter_code
_entity_poly.pdbx_strand_id
1 'polypeptide(L)' 'MKVWQGKRFSVHTEGDIEYANSAGAVAIVAKDADDHIVLVRQHRPAVDAALLELPAGLIEA' A
#
# COMPACT_ATOMS: atom_id res chain seq x y z
N MET A 1 -1.11 6.67 21.91
CA MET A 1 -0.15 5.70 22.48
C MET A 1 0.18 4.66 21.42
N LYS A 2 1.46 4.39 21.15
CA LYS A 2 1.84 3.28 20.26
C LYS A 2 1.67 1.95 20.98
N VAL A 3 0.82 1.07 20.46
CA VAL A 3 0.49 -0.23 21.06
C VAL A 3 1.22 -1.39 20.40
N TRP A 4 1.67 -1.23 19.15
CA TRP A 4 2.44 -2.23 18.43
C TRP A 4 3.36 -1.61 17.38
N GLN A 5 4.48 -2.30 17.09
CA GLN A 5 5.43 -1.93 16.04
C GLN A 5 5.94 -3.17 15.31
N GLY A 6 5.83 -3.16 13.98
CA GLY A 6 6.50 -4.10 13.11
C GLY A 6 7.40 -3.41 12.09
N LYS A 7 7.85 -4.19 11.10
CA LYS A 7 8.78 -3.70 10.05
C LYS A 7 8.14 -2.68 9.11
N ARG A 8 6.84 -2.81 8.79
CA ARG A 8 6.18 -2.04 7.71
C ARG A 8 5.19 -0.99 8.20
N PHE A 9 4.66 -1.14 9.41
CA PHE A 9 3.70 -0.20 10.00
C PHE A 9 3.73 -0.28 11.52
N SER A 10 3.04 0.64 12.16
CA SER A 10 2.81 0.70 13.61
C SER A 10 1.34 0.90 13.90
N VAL A 11 0.87 0.48 15.08
CA VAL A 11 -0.51 0.66 15.51
C VAL A 11 -0.53 1.55 16.74
N HIS A 12 -1.46 2.51 16.76
CA HIS A 12 -1.60 3.52 17.79
C HIS A 12 -3.05 3.60 18.24
N THR A 13 -3.24 3.94 19.51
CA THR A 13 -4.54 4.28 20.09
C THR A 13 -4.56 5.73 20.57
N GLU A 14 -5.61 6.49 20.26
CA GLU A 14 -5.81 7.86 20.72
C GLU A 14 -7.27 8.03 21.17
N GLY A 15 -7.48 8.06 22.50
CA GLY A 15 -8.82 7.89 23.07
C GLY A 15 -9.40 6.53 22.66
N ASP A 16 -10.59 6.56 22.08
CA ASP A 16 -11.29 5.37 21.56
C ASP A 16 -10.93 5.03 20.09
N ILE A 17 -9.99 5.76 19.48
CA ILE A 17 -9.58 5.55 18.08
C ILE A 17 -8.35 4.65 18.04
N GLU A 18 -8.38 3.64 17.19
CA GLU A 18 -7.20 2.85 16.79
C GLU A 18 -6.85 3.15 15.33
N TYR A 19 -5.58 3.41 15.05
CA TYR A 19 -5.10 3.68 13.69
C TYR A 19 -3.75 3.02 13.42
N ALA A 20 -3.58 2.56 12.17
CA ALA A 20 -2.32 2.04 11.66
C ALA A 20 -1.58 3.12 10.88
N ASN A 21 -0.32 3.38 11.24
CA ASN A 21 0.55 4.30 10.53
C ASN A 21 1.59 3.52 9.71
N SER A 22 1.66 3.78 8.40
CA SER A 22 2.60 3.19 7.44
C SER A 22 3.27 4.28 6.61
N ALA A 23 4.37 3.93 5.93
CA ALA A 23 4.99 4.83 4.96
C ALA A 23 4.00 5.24 3.86
N GLY A 24 4.18 6.45 3.31
CA GLY A 24 3.48 6.89 2.11
C GLY A 24 3.84 6.01 0.90
N ALA A 25 2.98 6.02 -0.10
CA ALA A 25 3.18 5.27 -1.33
C ALA A 25 2.84 6.13 -2.55
N VAL A 26 3.40 5.76 -3.69
CA VAL A 26 3.02 6.30 -5.01
C VAL A 26 2.52 5.17 -5.90
N ALA A 27 1.65 5.53 -6.83
CA ALA A 27 1.19 4.66 -7.90
C ALA A 27 1.34 5.40 -9.24
N ILE A 28 1.61 4.66 -10.30
CA ILE A 28 1.86 5.20 -11.64
C ILE A 28 0.72 4.74 -12.56
N VAL A 29 0.05 5.70 -13.19
CA VAL A 29 -0.85 5.43 -14.32
C VAL A 29 -0.06 5.65 -15.60
N ALA A 30 0.61 4.59 -16.07
CA ALA A 30 1.37 4.63 -17.32
C ALA A 30 0.43 4.35 -18.48
N LYS A 31 0.20 5.36 -19.32
CA LYS A 31 -0.68 5.31 -20.49
C LYS A 31 0.14 5.26 -21.77
N ASP A 32 -0.19 4.35 -22.69
CA ASP A 32 0.44 4.30 -24.01
C ASP A 32 -0.25 5.23 -25.03
N ALA A 33 0.17 5.17 -26.30
CA ALA A 33 -0.37 6.01 -27.36
C ALA A 33 -1.82 5.64 -27.76
N ASP A 34 -2.28 4.44 -27.40
CA ASP A 34 -3.60 3.90 -27.71
C ASP A 34 -4.56 3.97 -26.49
N ASP A 35 -4.21 4.78 -25.48
CA ASP A 35 -4.94 4.94 -24.22
C ASP A 35 -5.02 3.68 -23.32
N HIS A 36 -4.21 2.64 -23.57
CA HIS A 36 -4.13 1.52 -22.65
C HIS A 36 -3.31 1.87 -21.40
N ILE A 37 -3.66 1.27 -20.27
CA ILE A 37 -2.95 1.46 -19.00
C ILE A 37 -2.17 0.20 -18.65
N VAL A 38 -0.89 0.37 -18.28
CA VAL A 38 -0.06 -0.72 -17.77
C VAL A 38 -0.47 -1.07 -16.35
N LEU A 39 -0.78 -2.35 -16.12
CA LEU A 39 -1.14 -2.92 -14.83
C LEU A 39 -0.20 -4.07 -14.48
N VAL A 40 -0.14 -4.41 -13.18
CA VAL A 40 0.61 -5.56 -12.67
C VAL A 40 -0.34 -6.57 -12.03
N ARG A 41 0.01 -7.87 -12.10
CA ARG A 41 -0.61 -8.90 -11.26
C ARG A 41 0.31 -9.22 -10.10
N GLN A 42 -0.10 -8.88 -8.89
CA GLN A 42 0.70 -9.07 -7.68
C GLN A 42 -0.04 -9.95 -6.68
N HIS A 43 0.62 -11.03 -6.22
CA HIS A 43 0.11 -11.81 -5.10
C HIS A 43 0.22 -11.01 -3.80
N ARG A 44 -0.90 -10.88 -3.08
CA ARG A 44 -1.04 -10.13 -1.84
C ARG A 44 -1.35 -11.09 -0.68
N PRO A 45 -0.39 -11.38 0.21
CA PRO A 45 -0.61 -12.30 1.33
C PRO A 45 -1.77 -11.90 2.26
N ALA A 46 -2.07 -10.60 2.38
CA ALA A 46 -3.15 -10.11 3.24
C ALA A 46 -4.56 -10.56 2.81
N VAL A 47 -4.73 -10.90 1.52
CA VAL A 47 -6.00 -11.39 0.95
C VAL A 47 -5.85 -12.72 0.21
N ASP A 48 -4.64 -13.31 0.28
CA ASP A 48 -4.24 -14.56 -0.36
C ASP A 48 -4.64 -14.70 -1.85
N ALA A 49 -4.47 -13.62 -2.62
CA ALA A 49 -4.88 -13.60 -4.03
C ALA A 49 -3.93 -12.74 -4.88
N ALA A 50 -3.90 -13.03 -6.19
CA ALA A 50 -3.25 -12.17 -7.17
C ALA A 50 -4.21 -11.05 -7.61
N LEU A 51 -3.89 -9.82 -7.24
CA LEU A 51 -4.68 -8.64 -7.58
C LEU A 51 -4.14 -7.98 -8.84
N LEU A 52 -5.05 -7.37 -9.61
CA LEU A 52 -4.69 -6.48 -10.72
C LEU A 52 -4.57 -5.06 -10.15
N GLU A 53 -3.37 -4.49 -10.20
CA GLU A 53 -3.03 -3.22 -9.55
C GLU A 53 -2.27 -2.29 -10.49
N LEU A 54 -2.20 -1.00 -10.15
CA LEU A 54 -1.24 -0.09 -10.76
C LEU A 54 0.19 -0.44 -10.31
N PRO A 55 1.22 -0.21 -11.13
CA PRO A 55 2.59 -0.18 -10.65
C PRO A 55 2.70 0.81 -9.47
N ALA A 56 3.14 0.33 -8.31
CA ALA A 56 3.18 1.12 -7.09
C ALA A 56 4.36 0.73 -6.19
N GLY A 57 4.75 1.65 -5.31
CA GLY A 57 5.86 1.46 -4.37
C GLY A 57 5.76 2.38 -3.16
N LEU A 58 6.40 2.00 -2.06
CA LEU A 58 6.53 2.86 -0.88
C LEU A 58 7.56 3.95 -1.15
N ILE A 59 7.33 5.12 -0.56
CA ILE A 59 8.34 6.19 -0.49
C ILE A 59 9.29 5.80 0.64
N GLU A 60 10.56 5.57 0.32
CA GLU A 60 11.60 5.38 1.33
C GLU A 60 11.89 6.70 2.05
N ALA A 61 12.29 6.62 3.33
CA ALA A 61 12.71 7.76 4.13
C ALA A 61 14.21 8.02 3.96
#